data_AF-A0A944DVX9-F1
#
_entry.id   AF-A0A944DVX9-F1
#
_cell.length_a   1.000
_cell.length_b   1.000
_cell.length_c   1.000
_cell.angle_alpha   90.00
_cell.angle_beta   90.00
_cell.angle_gamma   90.00
#
_symmetry.space_group_name_H-M   'P 1'
#
loop_
_entity.id
_entity.type
_entity.pdbx_description
1 polymer ?
#
loop_
_entity_poly.entity_id
_entity_poly.type
_entity_poly.pdbx_seq_one_letter_code
_entity_poly.pdbx_strand_id
1 'polypeptide(L)'
;MIDEFLDALDRDPGSVVERDWMEGHVLIQSFMMRSAPAVANILMAALSHYVSGDARKALLESLLYLSGGDSEELVAQCQEVIVRGAWIFLEEISSGRSVACASYAFEILEALDEDEWVRMARTRFVDLLPAEMLDPDHR
;
A
#
# COMPACT_ATOMS: atom_id res chain seq x y z
N MET A 1 -7.05 6.12 -19.11
CA MET A 1 -6.67 6.55 -17.74
C MET A 1 -6.19 5.38 -16.90
N ILE A 2 -7.03 4.38 -16.57
CA ILE A 2 -6.54 3.16 -15.87
C ILE A 2 -5.61 2.33 -16.78
N ASP A 3 -6.02 2.04 -18.02
CA ASP A 3 -5.20 1.23 -18.92
C ASP A 3 -3.86 1.89 -19.26
N GLU A 4 -3.83 3.23 -19.30
CA GLU A 4 -2.63 4.02 -19.56
C GLU A 4 -1.67 4.04 -18.35
N PHE A 5 -2.22 4.05 -17.13
CA PHE A 5 -1.46 3.90 -15.89
C PHE A 5 -0.86 2.48 -15.76
N LEU A 6 -1.65 1.45 -16.06
CA LEU A 6 -1.18 0.06 -16.07
C LEU A 6 -0.12 -0.17 -17.16
N ASP A 7 -0.33 0.39 -18.36
CA ASP A 7 0.67 0.38 -19.44
C ASP A 7 1.96 1.11 -19.05
N ALA A 8 1.86 2.22 -18.30
CA ALA A 8 3.02 2.96 -17.81
C ALA A 8 3.82 2.14 -16.76
N LEU A 9 3.13 1.46 -15.85
CA LEU A 9 3.75 0.54 -14.88
C LEU A 9 4.49 -0.62 -15.55
N ASP A 10 3.99 -1.12 -16.69
CA ASP A 10 4.60 -2.22 -17.42
C ASP A 10 5.78 -1.79 -18.31
N ARG A 11 5.73 -0.59 -18.91
CA ARG A 11 6.78 -0.11 -19.84
C ARG A 11 8.02 0.44 -19.15
N ASP A 12 7.84 1.18 -18.07
CA ASP A 12 8.93 1.77 -17.29
C ASP A 12 8.47 1.98 -15.84
N PRO A 13 8.61 0.95 -14.99
CA PRO A 13 8.19 1.02 -13.59
C PRO A 13 8.83 2.22 -12.89
N GLY A 14 10.10 2.52 -13.21
CA GLY A 14 10.86 3.64 -12.63
C GLY A 14 10.23 5.00 -12.89
N SER A 15 9.51 5.18 -14.00
CA SER A 15 8.82 6.43 -14.34
C SER A 15 7.56 6.71 -13.51
N VAL A 16 6.92 5.66 -12.95
CA VAL A 16 5.75 5.76 -12.06
C VAL A 16 6.17 5.70 -10.58
N VAL A 17 7.42 5.34 -10.30
CA VAL A 17 7.97 5.14 -8.94
C VAL A 17 8.27 6.46 -8.23
N GLU A 18 8.32 7.60 -8.91
CA GLU A 18 8.44 8.89 -8.23
C GLU A 18 7.06 9.36 -7.72
N ARG A 19 6.98 9.69 -6.42
CA ARG A 19 5.78 10.26 -5.76
C ARG A 19 5.18 11.46 -6.51
N ASP A 20 5.96 12.04 -7.42
CA ASP A 20 5.60 13.13 -8.32
C ASP A 20 4.31 12.87 -9.11
N TRP A 21 3.93 11.61 -9.40
CA TRP A 21 2.65 11.35 -10.07
C TRP A 21 1.43 11.60 -9.18
N MET A 22 1.59 11.46 -7.86
CA MET A 22 0.52 11.77 -6.90
C MET A 22 0.37 13.27 -6.70
N GLU A 23 1.44 14.05 -6.84
CA GLU A 23 1.42 15.49 -6.66
C GLU A 23 0.57 16.17 -7.74
N GLY A 24 -0.30 17.09 -7.33
CA GLY A 24 -1.28 17.76 -8.18
C GLY A 24 -2.50 16.92 -8.58
N HIS A 25 -2.52 15.61 -8.30
CA HIS A 25 -3.59 14.70 -8.68
C HIS A 25 -4.31 14.04 -7.51
N VAL A 26 -3.53 13.59 -6.52
CA VAL A 26 -3.97 12.90 -5.31
C VAL A 26 -3.60 13.73 -4.09
N LEU A 27 -2.48 14.45 -4.17
CA LEU A 27 -1.91 15.28 -3.12
C LEU A 27 -1.64 16.69 -3.63
N ILE A 28 -1.77 17.69 -2.76
CA ILE A 28 -1.20 19.02 -2.96
C ILE A 28 -0.44 19.36 -1.68
N GLN A 29 0.88 19.46 -1.74
CA GLN A 29 1.72 19.79 -0.57
C GLN A 29 1.42 18.89 0.64
N SER A 30 1.35 17.57 0.42
CA SER A 30 0.96 16.54 1.41
C SER A 30 -0.51 16.51 1.82
N PHE A 31 -1.35 17.44 1.36
CA PHE A 31 -2.79 17.39 1.61
C PHE A 31 -3.49 16.48 0.62
N MET A 32 -4.19 15.48 1.16
CA MET A 32 -4.99 14.56 0.37
C MET A 32 -6.16 15.28 -0.33
N MET A 33 -6.33 15.00 -1.62
CA MET A 33 -7.41 15.52 -2.44
C MET A 33 -8.59 14.54 -2.46
N ARG A 34 -9.78 15.03 -2.85
CA ARG A 34 -11.01 14.23 -2.97
C ARG A 34 -10.92 13.06 -3.96
N SER A 35 -9.91 13.06 -4.83
CA SER A 35 -9.61 11.96 -5.76
C SER A 35 -8.99 10.74 -5.07
N ALA A 36 -8.45 10.88 -3.86
CA ALA A 36 -7.67 9.81 -3.21
C ALA A 36 -8.41 8.48 -3.04
N PRO A 37 -9.69 8.42 -2.60
CA PRO A 37 -10.39 7.13 -2.48
C PRO A 37 -10.57 6.44 -3.83
N ALA A 38 -10.74 7.21 -4.91
CA ALA A 38 -10.82 6.65 -6.26
C ALA A 38 -9.46 6.08 -6.70
N VAL A 39 -8.37 6.76 -6.37
CA VAL A 39 -7.02 6.25 -6.64
C VAL A 39 -6.70 5.02 -5.81
N ALA A 40 -7.05 4.98 -4.52
CA ALA A 40 -6.89 3.79 -3.69
C ALA A 40 -7.55 2.55 -4.33
N ASN A 41 -8.75 2.70 -4.91
CA ASN A 41 -9.42 1.61 -5.64
C ASN A 41 -8.60 1.12 -6.84
N ILE A 42 -8.04 2.04 -7.62
CA ILE A 42 -7.22 1.72 -8.79
C ILE A 42 -5.94 1.00 -8.37
N LEU A 43 -5.28 1.46 -7.30
CA LEU A 43 -4.06 0.83 -6.77
C LEU A 43 -4.35 -0.59 -6.25
N MET A 44 -5.46 -0.77 -5.53
CA MET A 44 -5.89 -2.11 -5.09
C MET A 44 -6.21 -3.04 -6.26
N ALA A 45 -6.89 -2.52 -7.29
CA ALA A 45 -7.14 -3.28 -8.51
C ALA A 45 -5.83 -3.67 -9.21
N ALA A 46 -4.88 -2.75 -9.34
CA ALA A 46 -3.56 -3.02 -9.93
C ALA A 46 -2.79 -4.10 -9.13
N LEU A 47 -2.80 -4.04 -7.80
CA LEU A 47 -2.17 -5.06 -6.94
C LEU A 47 -2.82 -6.44 -7.04
N SER A 48 -4.10 -6.52 -7.44
CA SER A 48 -4.76 -7.80 -7.69
C SER A 48 -4.29 -8.50 -8.98
N HIS A 49 -3.54 -7.79 -9.82
CA HIS A 49 -2.93 -8.31 -11.04
C HIS A 49 -1.43 -8.59 -10.86
N TYR A 50 -0.88 -9.36 -11.80
CA TYR A 50 0.56 -9.52 -11.89
C TYR A 50 1.18 -8.21 -12.38
N VAL A 51 2.08 -7.65 -11.57
CA VAL A 51 2.86 -6.45 -11.88
C VAL A 51 4.32 -6.73 -11.51
N SER A 52 5.25 -5.98 -12.10
CA SER A 52 6.68 -6.09 -11.77
C SER A 52 6.95 -5.82 -10.28
N GLY A 53 8.08 -6.32 -9.76
CA GLY A 53 8.44 -6.13 -8.35
C GLY A 53 8.56 -4.65 -7.95
N ASP A 54 9.13 -3.82 -8.81
CA ASP A 54 9.27 -2.38 -8.58
C ASP A 54 7.93 -1.66 -8.61
N ALA A 55 7.06 -1.99 -9.58
CA ALA A 55 5.70 -1.49 -9.65
C ALA A 55 4.91 -1.86 -8.39
N ARG A 56 4.99 -3.13 -7.96
CA ARG A 56 4.34 -3.62 -6.75
C ARG A 56 4.77 -2.85 -5.51
N LYS A 57 6.06 -2.59 -5.36
CA LYS A 57 6.62 -1.80 -4.27
C LYS A 57 6.04 -0.37 -4.28
N ALA A 58 6.05 0.30 -5.42
CA ALA A 58 5.53 1.67 -5.54
C ALA A 58 4.02 1.76 -5.27
N LEU A 59 3.25 0.77 -5.72
CA LEU A 59 1.82 0.68 -5.42
C LEU A 59 1.56 0.53 -3.91
N LEU A 60 2.32 -0.33 -3.23
CA LEU A 60 2.22 -0.52 -1.78
C LEU A 60 2.64 0.73 -1.01
N GLU A 61 3.75 1.37 -1.37
CA GLU A 61 4.18 2.62 -0.74
C GLU A 61 3.11 3.72 -0.89
N SER A 62 2.49 3.83 -2.08
CA SER A 62 1.43 4.80 -2.33
C SER A 62 0.18 4.51 -1.48
N LEU A 63 -0.20 3.24 -1.35
CA LEU A 63 -1.33 2.84 -0.50
C LEU A 63 -1.08 3.10 0.98
N LEU A 64 0.14 2.85 1.47
CA LEU A 64 0.52 3.18 2.84
C LEU A 64 0.33 4.66 3.12
N TYR A 65 0.78 5.52 2.19
CA TYR A 65 0.57 6.96 2.32
C TYR A 65 -0.91 7.34 2.37
N LEU A 66 -1.75 6.70 1.55
CA LEU A 66 -3.21 6.93 1.55
C LEU A 66 -3.91 6.38 2.80
N SER A 67 -3.33 5.41 3.49
CA SER A 67 -3.88 4.88 4.74
C SER A 67 -3.50 5.68 6.00
N GLY A 68 -2.55 6.63 5.90
CA GLY A 68 -1.97 7.32 7.07
C GLY A 68 -1.81 8.85 6.95
N GLY A 69 -2.60 9.51 6.10
CA GLY A 69 -2.51 10.97 5.90
C GLY A 69 -3.17 11.84 6.99
N ASP A 70 -3.06 13.16 6.85
CA ASP A 70 -3.55 14.12 7.87
C ASP A 70 -5.08 14.38 7.81
N SER A 71 -5.75 13.99 6.73
CA SER A 71 -7.19 14.21 6.55
C SER A 71 -7.99 13.00 7.04
N GLU A 72 -8.46 13.03 8.29
CA GLU A 72 -9.23 11.93 8.90
C GLU A 72 -10.37 11.42 8.01
N GLU A 73 -11.14 12.34 7.40
CA GLU A 73 -12.26 11.98 6.52
C GLU A 73 -11.82 11.22 5.26
N LEU A 74 -10.79 11.71 4.57
CA LEU A 74 -10.33 11.08 3.33
C LEU A 74 -9.52 9.82 3.59
N VAL A 75 -8.78 9.77 4.70
CA VAL A 75 -8.09 8.56 5.17
C VAL A 75 -9.10 7.47 5.46
N ALA A 76 -10.16 7.75 6.23
CA ALA A 76 -11.21 6.76 6.50
C ALA A 76 -11.82 6.21 5.21
N GLN A 77 -12.10 7.08 4.21
CA GLN A 77 -12.60 6.64 2.90
C GLN A 77 -11.59 5.77 2.14
N CYS A 78 -10.29 6.05 2.22
CA CYS A 78 -9.25 5.23 1.62
C CYS A 78 -9.15 3.87 2.35
N GLN A 79 -9.14 3.87 3.67
CA GLN A 79 -9.08 2.65 4.49
C GLN A 79 -10.28 1.72 4.21
N GLU A 80 -11.49 2.26 4.05
CA GLU A 80 -12.68 1.49 3.66
C GLU A 80 -12.54 0.75 2.32
N VAL A 81 -11.75 1.30 1.40
CA VAL A 81 -11.44 0.66 0.12
C VAL A 81 -10.37 -0.41 0.31
N ILE A 82 -9.29 -0.05 1.00
CA ILE A 82 -8.10 -0.87 1.17
C ILE A 82 -8.42 -2.13 1.97
N VAL A 83 -9.20 -2.03 3.04
CA VAL A 83 -9.57 -3.14 3.93
C VAL A 83 -10.26 -4.29 3.17
N ARG A 84 -11.03 -3.99 2.12
CA ARG A 84 -11.74 -4.99 1.31
C ARG A 84 -10.80 -5.93 0.57
N GLY A 85 -9.60 -5.47 0.27
CA GLY A 85 -8.56 -6.25 -0.39
C GLY A 85 -7.41 -6.59 0.53
N ALA A 86 -7.59 -6.51 1.86
CA ALA A 86 -6.50 -6.66 2.79
C ALA A 86 -5.74 -7.99 2.58
N TRP A 87 -6.39 -9.05 2.08
CA TRP A 87 -5.79 -10.38 1.89
C TRP A 87 -4.53 -10.33 1.03
N ILE A 88 -4.48 -9.37 0.10
CA ILE A 88 -3.31 -9.09 -0.74
C ILE A 88 -2.09 -8.76 0.10
N PHE A 89 -2.23 -8.05 1.22
CA PHE A 89 -1.12 -7.69 2.11
C PHE A 89 -0.59 -8.90 2.86
N LEU A 90 -1.48 -9.75 3.37
CA LEU A 90 -1.07 -11.02 3.97
C LEU A 90 -0.37 -11.93 2.96
N GLU A 91 -0.88 -12.02 1.74
CA GLU A 91 -0.23 -12.74 0.66
C GLU A 91 1.17 -12.17 0.40
N GLU A 92 1.30 -10.85 0.32
CA GLU A 92 2.58 -10.19 0.07
C GLU A 92 3.60 -10.52 1.16
N ILE A 93 3.22 -10.40 2.43
CA ILE A 93 4.05 -10.74 3.59
C ILE A 93 4.46 -12.21 3.54
N SER A 94 3.49 -13.11 3.35
CA SER A 94 3.73 -14.56 3.37
C SER A 94 4.57 -15.06 2.19
N SER A 95 4.63 -14.28 1.10
CA SER A 95 5.35 -14.67 -0.11
C SER A 95 6.87 -14.66 0.05
N GLY A 96 7.41 -13.85 0.98
CA GLY A 96 8.85 -13.68 1.16
C GLY A 96 9.61 -13.16 -0.06
N ARG A 97 8.91 -12.65 -1.09
CA ARG A 97 9.54 -12.22 -2.35
C ARG A 97 10.36 -10.95 -2.22
N SER A 98 9.95 -10.06 -1.33
CA SER A 98 10.57 -8.75 -1.11
C SER A 98 10.32 -8.28 0.32
N VAL A 99 11.38 -8.06 1.08
CA VAL A 99 11.29 -7.52 2.45
C VAL A 99 10.63 -6.14 2.43
N ALA A 100 10.98 -5.28 1.47
CA ALA A 100 10.38 -3.96 1.36
C ALA A 100 8.86 -4.00 1.09
N CYS A 101 8.40 -4.91 0.22
CA CYS A 101 6.96 -5.07 -0.03
C CYS A 101 6.24 -5.64 1.21
N ALA A 102 6.85 -6.62 1.89
CA ALA A 102 6.31 -7.16 3.13
C ALA A 102 6.20 -6.08 4.22
N SER A 103 7.19 -5.20 4.34
CA SER A 103 7.19 -4.06 5.24
C SER A 103 6.01 -3.12 4.99
N TYR A 104 5.84 -2.63 3.76
CA TYR A 104 4.70 -1.75 3.43
C TYR A 104 3.36 -2.45 3.64
N ALA A 105 3.23 -3.71 3.23
CA ALA A 105 2.03 -4.49 3.44
C ALA A 105 1.69 -4.64 4.94
N PHE A 106 2.70 -4.83 5.78
CA PHE A 106 2.52 -4.94 7.22
C PHE A 106 2.08 -3.60 7.83
N GLU A 107 2.77 -2.50 7.51
CA GLU A 107 2.41 -1.15 7.99
C GLU A 107 1.00 -0.75 7.54
N ILE A 108 0.57 -1.14 6.33
CA ILE A 108 -0.82 -0.94 5.88
C ILE A 108 -1.80 -1.70 6.78
N LEU A 109 -1.54 -2.97 7.09
CA LEU A 109 -2.42 -3.74 7.99
C LEU A 109 -2.50 -3.11 9.37
N GLU A 110 -1.40 -2.55 9.87
CA GLU A 110 -1.40 -1.76 11.09
C GLU A 110 -2.22 -0.49 10.93
N ALA A 111 -2.06 0.28 9.86
CA ALA A 111 -2.84 1.50 9.63
C ALA A 111 -4.35 1.26 9.52
N LEU A 112 -4.78 0.07 9.08
CA LEU A 112 -6.19 -0.33 8.99
C LEU A 112 -6.78 -0.83 10.32
N ASP A 113 -5.97 -0.93 11.38
CA ASP A 113 -6.34 -1.56 12.66
C ASP A 113 -6.88 -3.00 12.48
N GLU A 114 -6.32 -3.75 11.52
CA GLU A 114 -6.66 -5.16 11.28
C GLU A 114 -5.93 -6.09 12.26
N ASP A 115 -6.29 -5.98 13.55
CA ASP A 115 -5.63 -6.64 14.68
C ASP A 115 -5.41 -8.15 14.49
N GLU A 116 -6.40 -8.85 13.93
CA GLU A 116 -6.29 -10.29 13.69
C GLU A 116 -5.18 -10.60 12.69
N TRP A 117 -5.04 -9.77 11.66
CA TRP A 117 -4.14 -9.99 10.54
C TRP A 117 -2.73 -9.54 10.86
N VAL A 118 -2.59 -8.42 11.57
CA VAL A 118 -1.33 -7.98 12.18
C VAL A 118 -0.80 -9.07 13.12
N ARG A 119 -1.65 -9.59 14.03
CA ARG A 119 -1.28 -10.69 14.92
C ARG A 119 -0.89 -11.94 14.15
N MET A 120 -1.62 -12.28 13.09
CA MET A 120 -1.26 -13.43 12.25
C MET A 120 0.10 -13.22 11.58
N ALA A 121 0.36 -12.04 11.01
CA ALA A 121 1.65 -11.73 10.38
C ALA A 121 2.81 -11.82 11.37
N ARG A 122 2.70 -11.20 12.55
CA ARG A 122 3.73 -11.25 13.61
C ARG A 122 4.00 -12.66 14.12
N THR A 123 3.00 -13.54 14.12
CA THR A 123 3.14 -14.90 14.67
C THR A 123 3.56 -15.94 13.63
N ARG A 124 3.12 -15.81 12.39
CA ARG A 124 3.32 -16.83 11.34
C ARG A 124 4.38 -16.47 10.32
N PHE A 125 4.67 -15.18 10.14
CA PHE A 125 5.59 -14.68 9.13
C PHE A 125 6.71 -13.85 9.75
N VAL A 126 7.04 -14.13 11.02
CA VAL A 126 8.08 -13.44 11.80
C VAL A 126 9.44 -13.38 11.09
N ASP A 127 9.82 -14.46 10.41
CA ASP A 127 11.10 -14.56 9.69
C ASP A 127 11.12 -13.79 8.36
N LEU A 128 9.97 -13.25 7.93
CA LEU A 128 9.80 -12.52 6.67
C LEU A 128 9.67 -11.01 6.86
N LEU A 129 9.65 -10.55 8.11
CA LEU A 129 9.52 -9.13 8.46
C LEU A 129 10.83 -8.61 9.09
N PRO A 130 11.14 -7.32 8.92
CA PRO A 130 12.20 -6.68 9.68
C PRO A 130 11.95 -6.78 11.20
N ALA A 131 13.02 -6.89 11.98
CA ALA A 131 12.94 -7.08 13.42
C ALA A 131 12.21 -5.91 14.12
N GLU A 132 12.33 -4.71 13.57
CA GLU A 132 11.73 -3.48 14.10
C GLU A 132 10.19 -3.56 14.09
N MET A 133 9.60 -4.25 13.10
CA MET A 133 8.14 -4.39 12.95
C MET A 133 7.51 -5.42 13.88
N LEU A 134 8.35 -6.21 14.56
CA LEU A 134 7.91 -7.22 15.52
C LEU A 134 7.80 -6.65 16.94
N ASP A 135 8.32 -5.45 17.17
CA ASP A 135 8.21 -4.74 18.44
C ASP A 135 6.74 -4.27 18.64
N PRO A 136 6.07 -4.68 19.74
CA PRO A 136 4.73 -4.18 20.03
C PRO A 136 4.64 -2.66 20.22
N ASP A 137 5.76 -1.98 20.50
CA ASP A 137 5.84 -0.53 20.64
C ASP A 137 6.20 0.19 19.32
N HIS A 138 6.27 -0.52 18.19
CA HIS A 138 6.52 0.05 16.86
C HIS A 138 5.25 0.74 16.32
N ARG A 139 4.97 1.97 16.79
CA ARG A 139 3.99 2.91 16.20
C ARG A 139 4.37 4.35 16.55
#